data_AF-A0A0G0WLE2-F1
#
_entry.id   AF-A0A0G0WLE2-F1
#
_cell.length_a   1.000
_cell.length_b   1.000
_cell.length_c   1.000
_cell.angle_alpha   90.00
_cell.angle_beta   90.00
_cell.angle_gamma   90.00
#
_symmetry.space_group_name_H-M   'P 1'
#
loop_
_entity.id
_entity.type
_entity.pdbx_description
1 polymer ?
#
loop_
_entity_poly.entity_id
_entity_poly.type
_entity_poly.pdbx_seq_one_letter_code
_entity_poly.pdbx_strand_id
1 'polypeptide(L)'
;MIPRLKHPDRKNAQSILAAAAKQMAYTMTLTPTDESAFNIIRNIYECFRMLGDALLVARGVESTDHITPITELLKLKIETARSINLIDNLRRMRHNVNYYGYAPNKAEAEDAISLAKACFEPLLKAITKKIL
;
A
#
# COMPACT_ATOMS: atom_id res chain seq x y z
N MET A 1 -21.69 -1.31 5.90
CA MET A 1 -21.64 -2.77 5.69
C MET A 1 -20.90 -3.39 6.86
N ILE A 2 -21.43 -4.43 7.50
CA ILE A 2 -20.79 -5.05 8.68
C ILE A 2 -19.66 -5.98 8.17
N PRO A 3 -18.40 -5.81 8.62
CA PRO A 3 -17.30 -6.67 8.20
C PRO A 3 -17.57 -8.13 8.54
N ARG A 4 -17.27 -9.05 7.62
CA ARG A 4 -17.37 -10.48 7.90
C ARG A 4 -16.20 -10.88 8.80
N LEU A 5 -16.50 -11.22 10.06
CA LEU A 5 -15.50 -11.71 11.00
C LEU A 5 -15.11 -13.15 10.64
N LYS A 6 -13.84 -13.34 10.28
CA LYS A 6 -13.16 -14.64 10.19
C LYS A 6 -12.33 -14.87 11.46
N HIS A 7 -11.77 -16.07 11.62
CA HIS A 7 -10.75 -16.29 12.64
C HIS A 7 -9.46 -15.50 12.28
N PRO A 8 -8.79 -14.89 13.26
CA PRO A 8 -7.47 -14.28 13.06
C PRO A 8 -6.50 -15.24 12.38
N ASP A 9 -5.86 -14.79 11.29
CA ASP A 9 -4.91 -15.60 10.52
C ASP A 9 -3.57 -14.88 10.36
N ARG A 10 -2.71 -15.02 11.38
CA ARG A 10 -1.37 -14.40 11.39
C ARG A 10 -0.46 -14.93 10.29
N LYS A 11 -0.59 -16.21 9.92
CA LYS A 11 0.25 -16.83 8.87
C LYS A 11 -0.09 -16.25 7.51
N ASN A 12 -1.38 -16.08 7.21
CA ASN A 12 -1.81 -15.39 6.00
C ASN A 12 -1.39 -13.92 6.00
N ALA A 13 -1.59 -13.20 7.13
CA ALA A 13 -1.13 -11.82 7.26
C ALA A 13 0.38 -11.67 6.98
N GLN A 14 1.22 -12.57 7.50
CA GLN A 14 2.66 -12.61 7.21
C GLN A 14 2.94 -12.86 5.73
N SER A 15 2.19 -13.77 5.09
CA SER A 15 2.33 -14.06 3.66
C SER A 15 1.98 -12.84 2.80
N ILE A 16 0.96 -12.07 3.18
CA ILE A 16 0.60 -10.80 2.54
C ILE A 16 1.73 -9.78 2.68
N LEU A 17 2.32 -9.62 3.88
CA LEU A 17 3.45 -8.72 4.08
C LEU A 17 4.66 -9.11 3.22
N ALA A 18 4.99 -10.40 3.15
CA ALA A 18 6.09 -10.89 2.33
C ALA A 18 5.84 -10.63 0.83
N ALA A 19 4.62 -10.84 0.37
CA ALA A 19 4.23 -10.53 -1.00
C ALA A 19 4.33 -9.02 -1.30
N ALA A 20 3.83 -8.16 -0.40
CA ALA A 20 3.93 -6.71 -0.54
C ALA A 20 5.39 -6.24 -0.61
N ALA A 21 6.26 -6.77 0.27
CA ALA A 21 7.68 -6.45 0.27
C ALA A 21 8.37 -6.84 -1.04
N LYS A 22 8.11 -8.05 -1.54
CA LYS A 22 8.66 -8.55 -2.81
C LYS A 22 8.21 -7.68 -4.00
N GLN A 23 6.92 -7.34 -4.06
CA GLN A 23 6.37 -6.52 -5.14
C GLN A 23 6.89 -5.08 -5.10
N MET A 24 7.02 -4.49 -3.90
CA MET A 24 7.62 -3.18 -3.73
C MET A 24 9.07 -3.19 -4.19
N ALA A 25 9.86 -4.20 -3.79
CA ALA A 25 11.25 -4.35 -4.19
C ALA A 25 11.40 -4.41 -5.72
N TYR A 26 10.57 -5.20 -6.41
CA TYR A 26 10.53 -5.22 -7.87
C TYR A 26 10.14 -3.87 -8.47
N THR A 27 9.17 -3.17 -7.89
CA THR A 27 8.75 -1.86 -8.39
C THR A 27 9.87 -0.82 -8.32
N MET A 28 10.69 -0.91 -7.27
CA MET A 28 11.85 -0.03 -7.10
C MET A 28 12.96 -0.27 -8.14
N THR A 29 12.92 -1.37 -8.90
CA THR A 29 13.86 -1.62 -10.01
C THR A 29 13.39 -1.03 -11.34
N LEU A 30 12.16 -0.52 -11.42
CA LEU A 30 11.62 0.03 -12.66
C LEU A 30 12.14 1.46 -12.89
N THR A 31 12.52 1.77 -14.13
CA THR A 31 12.86 3.13 -14.54
C THR A 31 11.59 3.96 -14.67
N PRO A 32 11.46 5.12 -13.98
CA PRO A 32 10.31 6.00 -14.15
C PRO A 32 10.37 6.70 -15.51
N THR A 33 9.37 6.42 -16.34
CA THR A 33 9.06 7.08 -17.62
C THR A 33 7.55 7.31 -17.68
N ASP A 34 7.06 8.07 -18.66
CA ASP A 34 5.62 8.28 -18.83
C ASP A 34 4.90 6.95 -19.09
N GLU A 35 5.53 6.02 -19.82
CA GLU A 35 4.98 4.70 -20.13
C GLU A 35 4.93 3.77 -18.92
N SER A 36 5.91 3.87 -18.01
CA SER A 36 5.98 3.04 -16.80
C SER A 36 5.24 3.63 -15.61
N ALA A 37 4.91 4.93 -15.65
CA ALA A 37 4.33 5.69 -14.54
C ALA A 37 3.07 5.03 -13.98
N PHE A 38 2.16 4.60 -14.86
CA PHE A 38 0.94 3.90 -14.46
C PHE A 38 1.24 2.68 -13.59
N ASN A 39 2.11 1.79 -14.07
CA ASN A 39 2.40 0.53 -13.40
C ASN A 39 3.12 0.77 -12.07
N ILE A 40 4.02 1.75 -12.01
CA ILE A 40 4.74 2.15 -10.80
C ILE A 40 3.76 2.64 -9.73
N ILE A 41 2.95 3.65 -10.06
CA ILE A 41 1.99 4.26 -9.13
C ILE A 41 0.99 3.22 -8.63
N ARG A 42 0.43 2.43 -9.54
CA ARG A 42 -0.54 1.39 -9.20
C ARG A 42 0.09 0.38 -8.23
N ASN A 43 1.28 -0.12 -8.52
CA ASN A 43 1.87 -1.17 -7.71
C ASN A 43 2.33 -0.66 -6.34
N ILE A 44 2.85 0.57 -6.26
CA ILE A 44 3.17 1.21 -4.97
C ILE A 44 1.92 1.32 -4.10
N TYR A 45 0.81 1.81 -4.67
CA TYR A 45 -0.47 1.89 -3.96
C TYR A 45 -0.95 0.52 -3.46
N GLU A 46 -0.94 -0.50 -4.31
CA GLU A 46 -1.38 -1.84 -3.94
C GLU A 46 -0.50 -2.45 -2.83
N CYS A 47 0.81 -2.21 -2.85
CA CYS A 47 1.70 -2.65 -1.77
C CYS A 47 1.34 -2.00 -0.43
N PHE A 48 1.03 -0.70 -0.39
CA PHE A 48 0.53 -0.05 0.83
C PHE A 48 -0.82 -0.62 1.27
N ARG A 49 -1.74 -0.85 0.33
CA ARG A 49 -3.04 -1.48 0.62
C ARG A 49 -2.86 -2.86 1.26
N MET A 50 -1.93 -3.66 0.75
CA MET A 50 -1.60 -4.98 1.29
C MET A 50 -1.08 -4.92 2.73
N LEU A 51 -0.31 -3.90 3.10
CA LEU A 51 0.10 -3.70 4.51
C LEU A 51 -1.11 -3.49 5.43
N GLY A 52 -2.07 -2.66 5.00
CA GLY A 52 -3.32 -2.45 5.71
C GLY A 52 -4.19 -3.71 5.77
N ASP A 53 -4.19 -4.50 4.71
CA ASP A 53 -4.96 -5.74 4.61
C ASP A 53 -4.40 -6.81 5.55
N ALA A 54 -3.07 -6.92 5.64
CA ALA A 54 -2.41 -7.78 6.61
C ALA A 54 -2.82 -7.46 8.07
N LEU A 55 -2.97 -6.18 8.43
CA LEU A 55 -3.47 -5.77 9.75
C LEU A 55 -4.91 -6.23 10.01
N LEU A 56 -5.76 -6.20 8.98
CA LEU A 56 -7.15 -6.65 9.08
C LEU A 56 -7.21 -8.17 9.21
N VAL A 57 -6.50 -8.90 8.35
CA VAL A 57 -6.43 -10.37 8.35
C VAL A 57 -5.88 -10.91 9.68
N ALA A 58 -4.84 -10.27 10.23
CA ALA A 58 -4.29 -10.63 11.53
C ALA A 58 -5.29 -10.45 12.70
N ARG A 59 -6.33 -9.63 12.51
CA ARG A 59 -7.43 -9.43 13.47
C ARG A 59 -8.68 -10.27 13.14
N GLY A 60 -8.63 -11.07 12.08
CA GLY A 60 -9.80 -11.84 11.61
C GLY A 60 -10.84 -10.97 10.89
N VAL A 61 -10.44 -9.82 10.35
CA VAL A 61 -11.33 -8.94 9.59
C VAL A 61 -11.03 -9.09 8.11
N GLU A 62 -12.06 -9.41 7.32
CA GLU A 62 -11.98 -9.44 5.86
C GLU A 62 -12.43 -8.09 5.30
N SER A 63 -11.55 -7.41 4.57
CA SER A 63 -11.94 -6.21 3.82
C SER A 63 -12.74 -6.60 2.58
N THR A 64 -13.74 -5.81 2.24
CA THR A 64 -14.53 -5.96 1.01
C THR A 64 -14.27 -4.83 0.02
N ASP A 65 -13.43 -3.88 0.39
CA ASP A 65 -13.08 -2.72 -0.43
C ASP A 65 -11.58 -2.37 -0.30
N HIS A 66 -11.14 -1.41 -1.13
CA HIS A 66 -9.76 -0.94 -1.15
C HIS A 66 -9.50 0.21 -0.14
N ILE A 67 -10.54 0.82 0.43
CA ILE A 67 -10.44 2.00 1.29
C ILE A 67 -10.15 1.60 2.73
N THR A 68 -10.81 0.55 3.21
CA THR A 68 -10.70 0.03 4.58
C THR A 68 -9.24 -0.33 4.93
N PRO A 69 -8.47 -1.06 4.10
CA PRO A 69 -7.07 -1.36 4.39
C PRO A 69 -6.21 -0.11 4.52
N ILE A 70 -6.39 0.86 3.63
CA ILE A 70 -5.66 2.14 3.68
C ILE A 70 -6.04 2.93 4.93
N THR A 71 -7.33 2.99 5.25
CA THR A 71 -7.81 3.69 6.45
C THR A 71 -7.20 3.10 7.72
N GLU A 72 -7.10 1.77 7.81
CA GLU A 72 -6.41 1.11 8.93
C GLU A 72 -4.90 1.42 8.96
N LEU A 73 -4.25 1.46 7.80
CA LEU A 73 -2.84 1.83 7.70
C LEU A 73 -2.59 3.26 8.20
N LEU A 74 -3.44 4.21 7.82
CA LEU A 74 -3.31 5.62 8.20
C LEU A 74 -3.59 5.91 9.68
N LYS A 75 -4.22 4.98 10.40
CA LYS A 75 -4.39 5.09 11.87
C LYS A 75 -3.10 4.85 12.64
N LEU A 76 -2.06 4.31 12.00
CA LEU A 76 -0.79 4.05 12.65
C LEU A 76 -0.04 5.35 12.96
N LYS A 77 0.38 5.52 14.21
CA LYS A 77 1.27 6.59 14.62
C LYS A 77 2.72 6.13 14.44
N ILE A 78 3.27 6.32 13.25
CA ILE A 78 4.64 5.95 12.90
C ILE A 78 5.34 7.18 12.32
N GLU A 79 6.54 7.45 12.81
CA GLU A 79 7.39 8.49 12.27
C GLU A 79 8.02 8.02 10.95
N THR A 80 7.80 8.79 9.89
CA THR A 80 8.31 8.55 8.55
C THR A 80 8.86 9.86 7.98
N ALA A 81 9.79 9.78 7.03
CA ALA A 81 10.41 10.97 6.46
C ALA A 81 9.41 11.86 5.67
N ARG A 82 8.29 11.28 5.21
CA ARG A 82 7.16 11.98 4.61
C ARG A 82 5.88 11.53 5.30
N SER A 83 4.84 12.36 5.30
CA SER A 83 3.56 12.01 5.94
C SER A 83 2.92 10.78 5.28
N ILE A 84 2.54 9.79 6.09
CA ILE A 84 1.80 8.61 5.61
C ILE A 84 0.44 8.97 5.01
N ASN A 85 -0.15 10.11 5.39
CA ASN A 85 -1.44 10.56 4.85
C ASN A 85 -1.40 10.80 3.33
N LEU A 86 -0.21 11.02 2.77
CA LEU A 86 -0.02 11.16 1.32
C LEU A 86 -0.32 9.86 0.56
N ILE A 87 -0.40 8.71 1.23
CA ILE A 87 -0.81 7.44 0.61
C ILE A 87 -2.26 7.53 0.09
N ASP A 88 -3.14 8.35 0.68
CA ASP A 88 -4.49 8.57 0.13
C ASP A 88 -4.45 9.24 -1.25
N ASN A 89 -3.43 10.05 -1.53
CA ASN A 89 -3.27 10.66 -2.85
C ASN A 89 -2.99 9.59 -3.91
N LEU A 90 -2.18 8.58 -3.57
CA LEU A 90 -1.93 7.42 -4.45
C LEU A 90 -3.22 6.64 -4.73
N ARG A 91 -4.13 6.51 -3.74
CA ARG A 91 -5.44 5.89 -3.95
C ARG A 91 -6.26 6.62 -5.00
N ARG A 92 -6.35 7.95 -4.88
CA ARG A 92 -7.08 8.81 -5.81
C ARG A 92 -6.47 8.73 -7.20
N MET A 93 -5.14 8.80 -7.29
CA MET A 93 -4.42 8.68 -8.55
C MET A 93 -4.69 7.32 -9.21
N ARG A 94 -4.55 6.20 -8.48
CA ARG A 94 -4.88 4.86 -8.99
C ARG A 94 -6.34 4.77 -9.47
N HIS A 95 -7.28 5.40 -8.79
CA HIS A 95 -8.68 5.45 -9.24
C HIS A 95 -8.82 6.22 -10.56
N ASN A 96 -8.19 7.39 -10.67
CA ASN A 96 -8.20 8.19 -11.90
C ASN A 96 -7.59 7.44 -13.08
N VAL A 97 -6.45 6.80 -12.88
CA VAL A 97 -5.80 6.05 -13.97
C VAL A 97 -6.64 4.84 -14.39
N ASN A 98 -7.20 4.09 -13.45
CA ASN A 98 -7.93 2.87 -13.78
C ASN A 98 -9.30 3.10 -14.42
N TYR A 99 -9.99 4.20 -14.08
CA TYR A 99 -11.40 4.37 -14.45
C TYR A 99 -11.69 5.61 -15.31
N TYR A 100 -10.79 6.58 -15.38
CA TYR A 100 -11.03 7.86 -16.07
C TYR A 100 -10.02 8.14 -17.19
N GLY A 101 -9.18 7.16 -17.57
CA GLY A 101 -8.22 7.30 -18.66
C GLY A 101 -7.10 8.31 -18.36
N TYR A 102 -6.89 8.68 -17.09
CA TYR A 102 -5.81 9.56 -16.71
C TYR A 102 -4.45 8.90 -16.98
N ALA A 103 -3.57 9.56 -17.73
CA ALA A 103 -2.22 9.09 -18.00
C ALA A 103 -1.24 9.84 -17.08
N PRO A 104 -0.69 9.18 -16.04
CA PRO A 104 0.26 9.81 -15.15
C PRO A 104 1.61 9.97 -15.85
N ASN A 105 2.37 10.99 -15.46
CA ASN A 105 3.69 11.26 -16.05
C ASN A 105 4.84 10.75 -15.17
N LYS A 106 6.05 10.84 -15.72
CA LYS A 106 7.30 10.49 -15.04
C LYS A 106 7.46 11.19 -13.68
N ALA A 107 7.14 12.47 -13.57
CA ALA A 107 7.33 13.22 -12.33
C ALA A 107 6.40 12.70 -11.21
N GLU A 108 5.18 12.29 -11.56
CA GLU A 108 4.26 11.67 -10.60
C GLU A 108 4.73 10.27 -10.18
N ALA A 109 5.30 9.51 -11.10
CA ALA A 109 5.94 8.23 -10.77
C ALA A 109 7.14 8.42 -9.83
N GLU A 110 7.96 9.43 -10.06
CA GLU A 110 9.09 9.80 -9.19
C GLU A 110 8.62 10.24 -7.80
N ASP A 111 7.53 11.03 -7.70
CA ASP A 111 6.95 11.39 -6.40
C ASP A 111 6.41 10.17 -5.65
N ALA A 112 5.71 9.26 -6.35
CA ALA A 112 5.22 8.02 -5.77
C ALA A 112 6.37 7.14 -5.25
N ILE A 113 7.47 7.01 -6.02
CA ILE A 113 8.69 6.31 -5.59
C ILE A 113 9.30 6.98 -4.36
N SER A 114 9.41 8.31 -4.36
CA SER A 114 9.93 9.08 -3.23
C SER A 114 9.12 8.85 -1.96
N LEU A 115 7.78 8.85 -2.06
CA LEU A 115 6.88 8.52 -0.96
C LEU A 115 7.07 7.07 -0.49
N ALA A 116 7.16 6.11 -1.41
CA ALA A 116 7.40 4.72 -1.08
C ALA A 116 8.69 4.52 -0.28
N LYS A 117 9.81 5.13 -0.73
CA LYS A 117 11.10 5.09 -0.05
C LYS A 117 11.04 5.70 1.36
N ALA A 118 10.26 6.76 1.54
CA ALA A 118 10.13 7.45 2.82
C ALA A 118 9.28 6.70 3.85
N CYS A 119 8.28 5.93 3.40
CA CYS A 119 7.23 5.41 4.28
C CYS A 119 7.16 3.88 4.35
N PHE A 120 7.46 3.17 3.26
CA PHE A 120 7.12 1.75 3.15
C PHE A 120 7.87 0.87 4.15
N GLU A 121 9.19 1.02 4.24
CA GLU A 121 10.02 0.20 5.13
C GLU A 121 9.74 0.44 6.62
N PRO A 122 9.59 1.69 7.13
CA PRO A 122 9.13 1.92 8.49
C PRO A 122 7.76 1.30 8.78
N LEU A 123 6.81 1.41 7.85
CA LEU A 123 5.47 0.81 7.99
C LEU A 123 5.54 -0.71 8.04
N LEU A 124 6.25 -1.34 7.09
CA LEU A 124 6.43 -2.78 7.02
C LEU A 124 7.03 -3.32 8.33
N LYS A 125 8.09 -2.68 8.85
CA LYS A 125 8.72 -3.04 10.13
C LYS A 125 7.75 -2.94 11.31
N ALA A 126 7.04 -1.82 11.41
CA ALA A 126 6.09 -1.60 12.52
C ALA A 126 4.93 -2.60 12.49
N ILE A 127 4.42 -2.94 11.31
CA ILE A 127 3.31 -3.87 11.13
C ILE A 127 3.76 -5.31 11.38
N THR A 128 4.96 -5.69 10.90
CA THR A 128 5.55 -6.99 11.18
C THR A 128 5.65 -7.25 12.68
N LYS A 129 6.13 -6.26 13.45
CA LYS A 129 6.19 -6.33 14.93
C LYS A 129 4.83 -6.49 15.62
N LYS A 130 3.74 -6.04 14.99
CA LYS A 130 2.37 -6.16 15.54
C LYS A 130 1.72 -7.52 15.23
N ILE A 131 2.17 -8.19 14.17
CA ILE A 131 1.58 -9.45 13.68
C ILE A 131 2.30 -10.67 14.25
N LEU A 132 3.61 -10.57 14.49
CA LEU A 132 4.38 -11.56 15.26
C LEU A 132 3.82 -11.64 16.68
#